data_AF-A0A8I1DSH5-F1
#
_entry.id   AF-A0A8I1DSH5-F1
#
_cell.length_a   1.000
_cell.length_b   1.000
_cell.length_c   1.000
_cell.angle_alpha   90.00
_cell.angle_beta   90.00
_cell.angle_gamma   90.00
#
_symmetry.space_group_name_H-M   'P 1'
#
loop_
_entity.id
_entity.type
_entity.pdbx_description
1 polymer ?
#
loop_
_entity_poly.entity_id
_entity_poly.type
_entity_poly.pdbx_seq_one_letter_code
_entity_poly.pdbx_strand_id
1 'polypeptide(L)'
;GMGGAQPLAATLAGACSLNIECQQSRIDFRLRTRYVDEQATSLDDALARIKKYTAEGRAISIALCGNAAEIVPEIVKRGVRPDMVTDQTSAHDPLHGYLPKGWSWEEYQAKAESDPQGTILAAKRAMADHVQAMLAFHEMGVPTFDYGNNIRQMAQEMGVGNAFAFPGFVPAYIRPLFCRGIGPFRWVAL
;
A
#
# COMPACT_ATOMS: atom_id res chain seq x y z
N GLY A 1 -2.21 -0.04 -11.28
CA GLY A 1 -1.20 0.01 -12.36
C GLY A 1 0.18 0.15 -11.78
N MET A 2 0.53 1.37 -11.37
CA MET A 2 1.82 1.74 -10.77
C MET A 2 2.15 0.95 -9.48
N GLY A 3 1.16 0.74 -8.60
CA GLY A 3 1.23 -0.12 -7.40
C GLY A 3 1.93 -1.47 -7.59
N GLY A 4 1.76 -2.07 -8.78
CA GLY A 4 2.33 -3.36 -9.10
C GLY A 4 3.84 -3.37 -9.29
N ALA A 5 4.51 -2.21 -9.33
CA ALA A 5 5.96 -2.13 -9.43
C ALA A 5 6.67 -2.26 -8.06
N GLN A 6 5.96 -2.02 -6.95
CA GLN A 6 6.52 -2.08 -5.60
C GLN A 6 7.16 -3.42 -5.23
N PRO A 7 6.54 -4.59 -5.51
CA PRO A 7 7.12 -5.86 -5.10
C PRO A 7 8.46 -6.12 -5.80
N LEU A 8 8.51 -5.94 -7.13
CA LEU A 8 9.76 -6.04 -7.89
C LEU A 8 10.80 -4.99 -7.48
N ALA A 9 10.39 -3.74 -7.24
CA ALA A 9 11.31 -2.70 -6.78
C ALA A 9 11.95 -3.03 -5.43
N ALA A 10 11.17 -3.57 -4.49
CA ALA A 10 11.67 -4.05 -3.20
C ALA A 10 12.65 -5.22 -3.39
N THR A 11 12.30 -6.20 -4.24
CA THR A 11 13.18 -7.33 -4.56
C THR A 11 14.51 -6.86 -5.15
N LEU A 12 14.49 -5.92 -6.11
CA LEU A 12 15.70 -5.34 -6.71
C LEU A 12 16.54 -4.53 -5.70
N ALA A 13 15.91 -3.95 -4.68
CA ALA A 13 16.58 -3.28 -3.57
C ALA A 13 17.10 -4.27 -2.50
N GLY A 14 16.86 -5.59 -2.65
CA GLY A 14 17.31 -6.62 -1.73
C GLY A 14 16.36 -6.87 -0.55
N ALA A 15 15.13 -6.36 -0.59
CA ALA A 15 14.15 -6.52 0.48
C ALA A 15 13.11 -7.60 0.17
N CYS A 16 12.62 -8.28 1.21
CA CYS A 16 11.33 -8.93 1.14
C CYS A 16 10.20 -7.88 1.19
N SER A 17 9.05 -8.17 0.58
CA SER A 17 7.89 -7.27 0.64
C SER A 17 6.57 -8.03 0.84
N LEU A 18 5.69 -7.49 1.69
CA LEU A 18 4.30 -7.91 1.80
C LEU A 18 3.41 -6.85 1.13
N ASN A 19 2.64 -7.27 0.12
CA ASN A 19 1.89 -6.38 -0.75
C ASN A 19 0.40 -6.73 -0.66
N ILE A 20 -0.38 -5.88 0.00
CA ILE A 20 -1.81 -6.10 0.22
C ILE A 20 -2.59 -5.57 -0.99
N GLU A 21 -3.45 -6.40 -1.59
CA GLU A 21 -4.27 -6.05 -2.75
C GLU A 21 -5.67 -6.68 -2.59
N CYS A 22 -6.71 -5.89 -2.82
CA CYS A 22 -8.09 -6.32 -2.62
C CYS A 22 -8.69 -7.12 -3.78
N GLN A 23 -8.08 -7.07 -4.97
CA GLN A 23 -8.57 -7.75 -6.17
C GLN A 23 -7.64 -8.89 -6.58
N GLN A 24 -8.15 -10.12 -6.57
CA GLN A 24 -7.41 -11.30 -7.02
C GLN A 24 -6.88 -11.15 -8.45
N SER A 25 -7.70 -10.61 -9.37
CA SER A 25 -7.30 -10.39 -10.77
C SER A 25 -6.10 -9.45 -10.91
N ARG A 26 -5.88 -8.54 -9.96
CA ARG A 26 -4.72 -7.65 -9.93
C ARG A 26 -3.48 -8.39 -9.45
N ILE A 27 -3.60 -9.28 -8.48
CA ILE A 27 -2.52 -10.17 -8.02
C ILE A 27 -2.10 -11.11 -9.16
N ASP A 28 -3.06 -11.81 -9.77
CA ASP A 28 -2.83 -12.74 -10.89
C ASP A 28 -2.08 -12.06 -12.04
N PHE A 29 -2.45 -10.81 -12.34
CA PHE A 29 -1.76 -10.02 -13.35
C PHE A 29 -0.28 -9.83 -13.02
N ARG A 30 0.07 -9.55 -11.75
CA ARG A 30 1.46 -9.30 -11.33
C ARG A 30 2.26 -10.59 -11.23
N LEU A 31 1.63 -11.69 -10.83
CA LEU A 31 2.25 -13.02 -10.89
C LEU A 31 2.61 -13.37 -12.33
N ARG A 32 1.64 -13.22 -13.26
CA ARG A 32 1.85 -13.49 -14.69
C ARG A 32 2.94 -12.60 -15.30
N THR A 33 3.00 -11.33 -14.93
CA THR A 33 4.03 -10.41 -15.43
C THR A 33 5.35 -10.47 -14.64
N ARG A 34 5.47 -11.36 -13.64
CA ARG A 34 6.65 -11.53 -12.78
C ARG A 34 7.06 -10.26 -12.03
N TYR A 35 6.06 -9.49 -11.62
CA TYR A 35 6.23 -8.31 -10.77
C TYR A 35 6.04 -8.61 -9.28
N VAL A 36 5.46 -9.76 -8.94
CA VAL A 36 5.40 -10.34 -7.60
C VAL A 36 5.72 -11.83 -7.70
N ASP A 37 6.40 -12.40 -6.71
CA ASP A 37 6.93 -13.77 -6.76
C ASP A 37 5.87 -14.81 -6.37
N GLU A 38 5.15 -14.55 -5.28
CA GLU A 38 4.19 -15.50 -4.72
C GLU A 38 3.00 -14.81 -4.07
N GLN A 39 1.94 -15.57 -3.82
CA GLN A 39 0.76 -15.15 -3.07
C GLN A 39 0.63 -16.00 -1.80
N ALA A 40 0.37 -15.34 -0.68
CA ALA A 40 0.03 -15.99 0.57
C ALA A 40 -1.47 -16.28 0.67
N THR A 41 -1.81 -17.30 1.44
CA THR A 41 -3.19 -17.77 1.65
C THR A 41 -3.89 -17.08 2.83
N SER A 42 -3.12 -16.51 3.75
CA SER A 42 -3.60 -15.77 4.92
C SER A 42 -2.53 -14.81 5.42
N LEU A 43 -2.90 -13.93 6.36
CA LEU A 43 -1.92 -13.07 7.02
C LEU A 43 -0.87 -13.89 7.80
N ASP A 44 -1.27 -14.99 8.45
CA ASP A 44 -0.33 -15.85 9.18
C ASP A 44 0.69 -16.50 8.24
N ASP A 45 0.23 -17.03 7.11
CA ASP A 45 1.07 -17.59 6.06
C ASP A 45 2.03 -16.52 5.51
N ALA A 46 1.53 -15.33 5.19
CA ALA A 46 2.32 -14.22 4.70
C ALA A 46 3.45 -13.84 5.69
N LEU A 47 3.13 -13.68 6.96
CA LEU A 47 4.09 -13.29 8.00
C LEU A 47 5.11 -14.40 8.27
N ALA A 48 4.69 -15.66 8.26
CA ALA A 48 5.59 -16.80 8.41
C ALA A 48 6.62 -16.86 7.27
N ARG A 49 6.19 -16.61 6.03
CA ARG A 49 7.07 -16.58 4.85
C ARG A 49 7.99 -15.37 4.84
N ILE A 50 7.50 -14.17 5.18
CA ILE A 50 8.35 -12.99 5.36
C ILE A 50 9.47 -13.31 6.35
N LYS A 51 9.13 -13.80 7.55
CA LYS A 51 10.12 -14.16 8.58
C LYS A 51 11.13 -15.19 8.09
N LYS A 52 10.68 -16.21 7.37
CA LYS A 52 11.55 -17.24 6.78
C LYS A 52 12.53 -16.63 5.78
N TYR A 53 12.03 -15.90 4.78
CA TYR A 53 12.87 -15.39 3.70
C TYR A 53 13.84 -14.30 4.16
N THR A 54 13.42 -13.45 5.11
CA THR A 54 14.33 -12.47 5.72
C THR A 54 15.45 -13.16 6.51
N ALA A 55 15.16 -14.24 7.24
CA ALA A 55 16.18 -15.02 7.96
C ALA A 55 17.14 -15.75 7.01
N GLU A 56 16.68 -16.14 5.83
CA GLU A 56 17.50 -16.74 4.75
C GLU A 56 18.31 -15.69 3.95
N GLY A 57 18.15 -14.40 4.22
CA GLY A 57 18.81 -13.33 3.45
C GLY A 57 18.32 -13.23 2.00
N ARG A 58 17.10 -13.69 1.72
CA ARG A 58 16.48 -13.66 0.39
C ARG A 58 15.65 -12.39 0.21
N ALA A 59 15.48 -11.97 -1.04
CA ALA A 59 14.56 -10.91 -1.43
C ALA A 59 13.38 -11.53 -2.18
N ILE A 60 12.24 -11.69 -1.50
CA ILE A 60 11.03 -12.31 -2.05
C ILE A 60 9.83 -11.41 -1.81
N SER A 61 9.03 -11.24 -2.84
CA SER A 61 7.81 -10.45 -2.81
C SER A 61 6.56 -11.31 -2.70
N ILE A 62 5.73 -11.00 -1.71
CA ILE A 62 4.54 -11.76 -1.33
C ILE A 62 3.32 -10.85 -1.51
N ALA A 63 2.36 -11.28 -2.31
CA ALA A 63 1.03 -10.69 -2.37
C ALA A 63 0.11 -11.32 -1.30
N LEU A 64 -0.77 -10.51 -0.72
CA LEU A 64 -1.85 -10.98 0.16
C LEU A 64 -3.17 -10.37 -0.31
N CYS A 65 -4.14 -11.24 -0.62
CA CYS A 65 -5.47 -10.80 -1.02
C CYS A 65 -6.25 -10.32 0.21
N GLY A 66 -6.63 -9.05 0.24
CA GLY A 66 -7.41 -8.47 1.33
C GLY A 66 -7.42 -6.94 1.35
N ASN A 67 -8.08 -6.35 2.34
CA ASN A 67 -8.20 -4.90 2.47
C ASN A 67 -7.07 -4.34 3.36
N ALA A 68 -6.32 -3.36 2.85
CA ALA A 68 -5.23 -2.74 3.60
C ALA A 68 -5.72 -2.01 4.87
N ALA A 69 -6.92 -1.42 4.85
CA ALA A 69 -7.52 -0.79 6.02
C ALA A 69 -7.95 -1.79 7.11
N GLU A 70 -7.91 -3.10 6.83
CA GLU A 70 -8.15 -4.17 7.83
C GLU A 70 -6.83 -4.83 8.23
N ILE A 71 -5.98 -5.15 7.25
CA ILE A 71 -4.75 -5.89 7.47
C ILE A 71 -3.67 -5.03 8.14
N VAL A 72 -3.48 -3.78 7.74
CA VAL A 72 -2.41 -2.92 8.29
C VAL A 72 -2.66 -2.64 9.79
N PRO A 73 -3.88 -2.27 10.24
CA PRO A 73 -4.18 -2.21 11.67
C PRO A 73 -3.99 -3.54 12.41
N GLU A 74 -4.32 -4.67 11.79
CA GLU A 74 -4.12 -5.98 12.42
C GLU A 74 -2.63 -6.32 12.59
N ILE A 75 -1.76 -5.96 11.64
CA ILE A 75 -0.30 -6.10 11.78
C ILE A 75 0.22 -5.27 12.95
N VAL A 76 -0.24 -4.01 13.10
CA VAL A 76 0.08 -3.16 14.26
C VAL A 76 -0.36 -3.83 15.56
N LYS A 77 -1.61 -4.31 15.63
CA LYS A 77 -2.18 -4.96 16.82
C LYS A 77 -1.40 -6.20 17.24
N ARG A 78 -0.85 -6.95 16.27
CA ARG A 78 0.00 -8.13 16.51
C ARG A 78 1.43 -7.78 16.93
N GLY A 79 1.81 -6.50 16.94
CA GLY A 79 3.16 -6.05 17.29
C GLY A 79 4.21 -6.45 16.25
N VAL A 80 3.80 -6.76 15.02
CA VAL A 80 4.72 -7.08 13.93
C VAL A 80 5.34 -5.78 13.45
N ARG A 81 6.67 -5.69 13.47
CA ARG A 81 7.39 -4.47 13.09
C ARG A 81 8.06 -4.66 11.72
N PRO A 82 7.49 -4.12 10.62
CA PRO A 82 8.19 -4.06 9.34
C PRO A 82 9.36 -3.07 9.39
N ASP A 83 10.28 -3.20 8.44
CA ASP A 83 11.43 -2.29 8.32
C ASP A 83 11.09 -1.00 7.54
N MET A 84 9.97 -1.01 6.80
CA MET A 84 9.49 0.13 6.01
C MET A 84 7.99 -0.01 5.77
N VAL A 85 7.26 1.11 5.76
CA VAL A 85 5.82 1.16 5.47
C VAL A 85 5.51 2.27 4.48
N THR A 86 4.74 1.93 3.46
CA THR A 86 4.19 2.90 2.50
C THR A 86 2.88 2.38 1.93
N ASP A 87 2.19 3.21 1.15
CA ASP A 87 0.95 2.85 0.48
C ASP A 87 0.92 3.38 -0.96
N GLN A 88 0.32 2.59 -1.85
CA GLN A 88 0.11 2.96 -3.25
C GLN A 88 -1.26 2.49 -3.78
N THR A 89 -2.26 2.37 -2.89
CA THR A 89 -3.67 2.31 -3.31
C THR A 89 -4.03 3.55 -4.14
N SER A 90 -5.15 3.52 -4.86
CA SER A 90 -5.63 4.68 -5.60
C SER A 90 -6.41 5.65 -4.68
N ALA A 91 -5.85 6.00 -3.52
CA ALA A 91 -6.50 6.86 -2.52
C ALA A 91 -6.85 8.28 -3.05
N HIS A 92 -6.24 8.71 -4.14
CA HIS A 92 -6.54 9.98 -4.82
C HIS A 92 -7.94 10.02 -5.42
N ASP A 93 -8.56 8.87 -5.64
CA ASP A 93 -9.93 8.73 -6.14
C ASP A 93 -10.74 7.89 -5.13
N PRO A 94 -11.38 8.53 -4.13
CA PRO A 94 -12.16 7.80 -3.13
C PRO A 94 -13.41 7.09 -3.68
N LEU A 95 -13.87 7.43 -4.89
CA LEU A 95 -15.06 6.80 -5.48
C LEU A 95 -14.73 5.52 -6.25
N HIS A 96 -13.57 5.48 -6.91
CA HIS A 96 -13.20 4.35 -7.78
C HIS A 96 -11.89 3.67 -7.40
N GLY A 97 -11.13 4.22 -6.45
CA GLY A 97 -9.75 3.82 -6.18
C GLY A 97 -9.46 3.13 -4.84
N TYR A 98 -10.41 3.11 -3.89
CA TYR A 98 -10.15 2.57 -2.55
C TYR A 98 -11.34 1.80 -1.99
N LEU A 99 -11.17 0.51 -1.78
CA LEU A 99 -12.21 -0.39 -1.28
C LEU A 99 -12.52 -0.08 0.20
N PRO A 100 -13.76 0.29 0.57
CA PRO A 100 -14.15 0.43 1.96
C PRO A 100 -14.02 -0.88 2.75
N LYS A 101 -13.79 -0.80 4.06
CA LYS A 101 -13.71 -1.99 4.93
C LYS A 101 -15.01 -2.79 4.92
N GLY A 102 -14.89 -4.11 4.97
CA GLY A 102 -16.03 -5.03 4.99
C GLY A 102 -16.83 -5.12 3.69
N TRP A 103 -16.43 -4.43 2.62
CA TRP A 103 -17.14 -4.50 1.32
C TRP A 103 -16.44 -5.47 0.38
N SER A 104 -17.22 -6.17 -0.44
CA SER A 104 -16.67 -6.87 -1.60
C SER A 104 -16.40 -5.90 -2.75
N TRP A 105 -15.60 -6.32 -3.73
CA TRP A 105 -15.32 -5.49 -4.90
C TRP A 105 -16.59 -5.25 -5.73
N GLU A 106 -17.45 -6.26 -5.86
CA GLU A 106 -18.72 -6.18 -6.58
C GLU A 106 -19.70 -5.23 -5.88
N GLU A 107 -19.81 -5.33 -4.55
CA GLU A 107 -20.61 -4.42 -3.74
C GLU A 107 -20.14 -2.98 -3.89
N TYR A 108 -18.82 -2.77 -3.86
CA TYR A 108 -18.21 -1.47 -4.05
C TYR A 108 -18.54 -0.85 -5.40
N GLN A 109 -18.46 -1.64 -6.49
CA GLN A 109 -18.82 -1.15 -7.82
C GLN A 109 -20.30 -0.77 -7.91
N ALA A 110 -21.20 -1.61 -7.37
CA ALA A 110 -22.64 -1.31 -7.36
C ALA A 110 -22.96 -0.04 -6.55
N LYS A 111 -22.36 0.10 -5.37
CA LYS A 111 -22.56 1.28 -4.50
C LYS A 111 -21.94 2.55 -5.05
N ALA A 112 -20.84 2.46 -5.78
CA ALA A 112 -20.26 3.62 -6.46
C ALA A 112 -21.24 4.24 -7.48
N GLU A 113 -22.12 3.43 -8.07
CA GLU A 113 -23.19 3.89 -8.97
C GLU A 113 -24.43 4.37 -8.21
N SER A 114 -24.90 3.59 -7.23
CA SER A 114 -26.17 3.86 -6.55
C SER A 114 -26.08 4.92 -5.44
N ASP A 115 -24.94 5.02 -4.76
CA ASP A 115 -24.66 5.99 -3.70
C ASP A 115 -23.18 6.45 -3.74
N PRO A 116 -22.83 7.34 -4.69
CA PRO A 116 -21.45 7.80 -4.85
C PRO A 116 -20.92 8.53 -3.61
N GLN A 117 -21.76 9.34 -2.95
CA GLN A 117 -21.34 10.13 -1.80
C GLN A 117 -21.13 9.26 -0.56
N GLY A 118 -22.01 8.29 -0.31
CA GLY A 118 -21.80 7.30 0.75
C GLY A 118 -20.56 6.45 0.50
N THR A 119 -20.29 6.09 -0.75
CA THR A 119 -19.08 5.34 -1.15
C THR A 119 -17.81 6.14 -0.89
N ILE A 120 -17.76 7.42 -1.31
CA ILE A 120 -16.65 8.33 -1.03
C ILE A 120 -16.40 8.44 0.48
N LEU A 121 -17.46 8.65 1.27
CA LEU A 121 -17.34 8.77 2.71
C LEU A 121 -16.84 7.48 3.37
N ALA A 122 -17.32 6.32 2.92
CA ALA A 122 -16.89 5.02 3.40
C ALA A 122 -15.41 4.75 3.07
N ALA A 123 -14.99 5.07 1.85
CA ALA A 123 -13.60 4.94 1.42
C ALA A 123 -12.66 5.84 2.24
N LYS A 124 -13.01 7.11 2.44
CA LYS A 124 -12.19 8.04 3.23
C LYS A 124 -12.10 7.64 4.70
N ARG A 125 -13.17 7.09 5.29
CA ARG A 125 -13.12 6.50 6.64
C ARG A 125 -12.14 5.32 6.71
N ALA A 126 -12.17 4.44 5.71
CA ALA A 126 -11.21 3.33 5.64
C ALA A 126 -9.76 3.82 5.47
N MET A 127 -9.52 4.86 4.66
CA MET A 127 -8.21 5.52 4.54
C MET A 127 -7.74 6.11 5.87
N ALA A 128 -8.64 6.69 6.67
CA ALA A 128 -8.31 7.22 7.98
C ALA A 128 -7.79 6.13 8.92
N ASP A 129 -8.47 4.97 8.97
CA ASP A 129 -8.03 3.83 9.78
C ASP A 129 -6.69 3.26 9.29
N HIS A 130 -6.49 3.18 7.98
CA HIS A 130 -5.21 2.77 7.39
C HIS A 130 -4.09 3.75 7.78
N VAL A 131 -4.30 5.06 7.65
CA VAL A 131 -3.29 6.08 8.00
C VAL A 131 -3.00 6.08 9.50
N GLN A 132 -3.98 5.84 10.37
CA GLN A 132 -3.74 5.66 11.80
C GLN A 132 -2.79 4.48 12.08
N ALA A 133 -2.94 3.37 11.36
CA ALA A 133 -2.01 2.25 11.48
C ALA A 133 -0.61 2.59 10.95
N MET A 134 -0.51 3.36 9.85
CA MET A 134 0.78 3.87 9.37
C MET A 134 1.44 4.81 10.40
N LEU A 135 0.66 5.66 11.07
CA LEU A 135 1.15 6.53 12.14
C LEU A 135 1.65 5.72 13.34
N ALA A 136 0.96 4.64 13.71
CA ALA A 136 1.43 3.75 14.77
C ALA A 136 2.80 3.13 14.43
N PHE A 137 3.02 2.72 13.18
CA PHE A 137 4.36 2.27 12.75
C PHE A 137 5.40 3.39 12.78
N HIS A 138 5.02 4.59 12.36
CA HIS A 138 5.89 5.76 12.43
C HIS A 138 6.32 6.07 13.88
N GLU A 139 5.39 5.98 14.84
CA GLU A 139 5.67 6.14 16.27
C GLU A 139 6.58 5.04 16.83
N MET A 140 6.53 3.83 16.27
CA MET A 140 7.48 2.74 16.56
C MET A 140 8.86 2.92 15.89
N GLY A 141 9.11 4.07 15.26
CA GLY A 141 10.35 4.39 14.56
C GLY A 141 10.53 3.63 13.25
N VAL A 142 9.47 3.09 12.66
CA VAL A 142 9.52 2.48 11.33
C VAL A 142 9.54 3.59 10.27
N PRO A 143 10.52 3.58 9.33
CA PRO A 143 10.50 4.43 8.15
C PRO A 143 9.16 4.33 7.41
N THR A 144 8.33 5.35 7.59
CA THR A 144 6.98 5.43 7.05
C THR A 144 6.90 6.63 6.12
N PHE A 145 6.36 6.46 4.92
CA PHE A 145 6.21 7.57 3.97
C PHE A 145 5.01 7.38 3.05
N ASP A 146 4.49 8.49 2.58
CA ASP A 146 3.45 8.56 1.55
C ASP A 146 4.07 8.49 0.15
N TYR A 147 3.53 7.59 -0.69
CA TYR A 147 4.02 7.37 -2.04
C TYR A 147 3.23 8.13 -3.12
N GLY A 148 2.72 9.31 -2.78
CA GLY A 148 2.14 10.24 -3.76
C GLY A 148 0.74 9.88 -4.23
N ASN A 149 -0.05 9.19 -3.40
CA ASN A 149 -1.46 8.87 -3.70
C ASN A 149 -2.46 9.70 -2.89
N ASN A 150 -1.99 10.69 -2.12
CA ASN A 150 -2.82 11.62 -1.35
C ASN A 150 -3.58 11.00 -0.15
N ILE A 151 -3.23 9.79 0.29
CA ILE A 151 -3.94 9.11 1.39
C ILE A 151 -3.93 9.90 2.71
N ARG A 152 -2.84 10.63 3.00
CA ARG A 152 -2.74 11.49 4.18
C ARG A 152 -3.77 12.61 4.18
N GLN A 153 -4.01 13.24 3.04
CA GLN A 153 -5.01 14.29 2.90
C GLN A 153 -6.42 13.73 3.13
N MET A 154 -6.72 12.56 2.56
CA MET A 154 -8.01 11.91 2.74
C MET A 154 -8.27 11.56 4.21
N ALA A 155 -7.25 11.09 4.93
CA ALA A 155 -7.34 10.82 6.36
C ALA A 155 -7.48 12.10 7.21
N GLN A 156 -6.76 13.18 6.86
CA GLN A 156 -6.88 14.47 7.55
C GLN A 156 -8.31 15.03 7.45
N GLU A 157 -8.93 14.94 6.28
CA GLU A 157 -10.32 15.36 6.04
C GLU A 157 -11.33 14.55 6.87
N MET A 158 -10.94 13.38 7.36
CA MET A 158 -11.73 12.54 8.27
C MET A 158 -11.34 12.69 9.75
N GLY A 159 -10.53 13.69 10.10
CA GLY A 159 -10.21 14.04 11.48
C GLY A 159 -8.91 13.45 12.03
N VAL A 160 -8.07 12.81 11.19
CA VAL A 160 -6.73 12.37 11.62
C VAL A 160 -5.79 13.58 11.68
N GLY A 161 -5.78 14.27 12.82
CA GLY A 161 -5.10 15.56 12.99
C GLY A 161 -3.59 15.54 12.72
N ASN A 162 -2.92 14.39 12.91
CA ASN A 162 -1.50 14.19 12.67
C ASN A 162 -1.20 13.36 11.40
N ALA A 163 -2.12 13.28 10.43
CA ALA A 163 -1.93 12.48 9.20
C ALA A 163 -0.65 12.82 8.41
N PHE A 164 -0.11 14.03 8.57
CA PHE A 164 1.11 14.49 7.91
C PHE A 164 2.38 14.31 8.75
N ALA A 165 2.33 13.59 9.88
CA ALA A 165 3.51 13.35 10.71
C ALA A 165 4.61 12.56 9.96
N PHE A 166 4.22 11.66 9.04
CA PHE A 166 5.17 11.02 8.14
C PHE A 166 5.28 11.76 6.78
N PRO A 167 6.50 11.84 6.19
CA PRO A 167 6.76 12.65 5.01
C PRO A 167 6.25 11.99 3.72
N GLY A 168 6.21 12.77 2.63
CA GLY A 168 6.09 12.22 1.29
C GLY A 168 7.45 11.73 0.76
N PHE A 169 7.44 10.76 -0.16
CA PHE A 169 8.67 10.18 -0.71
C PHE A 169 9.56 11.22 -1.44
N VAL A 170 8.97 12.25 -2.06
CA VAL A 170 9.74 13.30 -2.76
C VAL A 170 10.61 14.11 -1.80
N PRO A 171 10.07 14.81 -0.79
CA PRO A 171 10.90 15.53 0.17
C PRO A 171 11.83 14.61 0.96
N ALA A 172 11.44 13.36 1.23
CA ALA A 172 12.25 12.42 2.01
C ALA A 172 13.45 11.84 1.24
N TYR A 173 13.26 11.47 -0.04
CA TYR A 173 14.24 10.65 -0.75
C TYR A 173 14.61 11.20 -2.13
N ILE A 174 13.64 11.71 -2.90
CA ILE A 174 13.84 11.94 -4.35
C ILE A 174 14.28 13.36 -4.69
N ARG A 175 13.96 14.37 -3.87
CA ARG A 175 14.28 15.79 -4.17
C ARG A 175 15.75 16.04 -4.55
N PRO A 176 16.77 15.43 -3.91
CA PRO A 176 18.18 15.60 -4.32
C PRO A 176 18.49 15.09 -5.73
N LEU A 177 17.72 14.14 -6.27
CA LEU A 177 17.83 13.70 -7.67
C LEU A 177 17.27 14.76 -8.62
N PHE A 178 16.10 15.32 -8.30
CA PHE A 178 15.47 16.38 -9.09
C PHE A 178 16.32 17.64 -9.18
N CYS A 179 17.01 18.03 -8.11
CA CYS A 179 17.95 19.15 -8.12
C CYS A 179 19.10 19.00 -9.13
N ARG A 180 19.33 17.79 -9.65
CA ARG A 180 20.35 17.48 -10.66
C ARG A 180 19.76 17.15 -12.04
N GLY A 181 18.46 17.40 -12.23
CA GLY A 181 17.76 17.07 -13.48
C GLY A 181 17.53 15.57 -13.70
N ILE A 182 17.75 14.73 -12.69
CA ILE A 182 17.53 13.28 -12.78
C ILE A 182 16.05 13.00 -12.60
N GLY A 183 15.41 12.35 -13.58
CA GLY A 183 13.99 11.99 -13.55
C GLY A 183 13.71 10.69 -14.30
N PRO A 184 12.44 10.26 -14.37
CA PRO A 184 12.04 8.97 -14.97
C PRO A 184 12.03 9.02 -16.50
N PHE A 185 13.18 9.31 -17.11
CA PHE A 185 13.38 9.32 -18.55
C PHE A 185 13.11 7.93 -19.15
N ARG A 186 12.44 7.88 -20.31
CA ARG A 186 12.08 6.65 -21.01
C ARG A 186 12.00 6.88 -22.52
N TRP A 187 12.18 5.83 -23.30
CA TRP A 187 11.98 5.82 -24.77
C TRP A 187 11.18 4.57 -25.17
N VAL A 188 10.60 4.58 -26.38
CA VAL A 188 9.84 3.46 -26.94
C VAL A 188 10.30 3.25 -28.38
N ALA A 189 10.55 2.00 -28.77
CA ALA A 189 10.78 1.63 -30.17
C ALA A 189 9.42 1.33 -30.82
N LEU A 190 9.07 2.08 -31.87
CA LEU A 190 7.81 2.00 -32.60
C LEU A 190 7.72 0.77 -33.51
#